data_AF-A0A239AWA0-F1
#
_entry.id   AF-A0A239AWA0-F1
#
_cell.length_a   1.000
_cell.length_b   1.000
_cell.length_c   1.000
_cell.angle_alpha   90.00
_cell.angle_beta   90.00
_cell.angle_gamma   90.00
#
_symmetry.space_group_name_H-M   'P 1'
#
loop_
_entity.id
_entity.type
_entity.pdbx_description
1 polymer ?
#
loop_
_entity_poly.entity_id
_entity_poly.type
_entity_poly.pdbx_seq_one_letter_code
_entity_poly.pdbx_strand_id
1 'polypeptide(L)' 'MEDIAAVAHEAIVSRDWATVRHLLHPYLHWTRADGVVVRGRSKVLVMLQGDHSALGLPRRVELREGQIYRWLT' A
#
# COMPACT_ATOMS: atom_id res chain seq x y z
N MET A 1 -13.12 -6.90 -13.10
CA MET A 1 -11.75 -6.36 -13.03
C MET A 1 -11.43 -6.30 -11.56
N GLU A 2 -10.47 -7.09 -11.11
CA GLU A 2 -10.14 -7.20 -9.69
C GLU A 2 -9.65 -5.84 -9.18
N ASP A 3 -10.22 -5.36 -8.07
CA ASP A 3 -9.78 -4.11 -7.46
C ASP A 3 -8.43 -4.37 -6.77
N ILE A 4 -7.34 -4.00 -7.44
CA ILE A 4 -5.97 -4.16 -6.95
C ILE A 4 -5.80 -3.54 -5.55
N ALA A 5 -6.57 -2.49 -5.22
CA ALA A 5 -6.54 -1.90 -3.89
C ALA A 5 -7.14 -2.84 -2.83
N ALA A 6 -8.24 -3.52 -3.15
CA ALA A 6 -8.86 -4.51 -2.26
C ALA A 6 -7.95 -5.72 -2.06
N VAL A 7 -7.34 -6.24 -3.13
CA VAL A 7 -6.37 -7.36 -3.06
C VAL A 7 -5.16 -6.98 -2.23
N ALA A 8 -4.60 -5.78 -2.44
CA ALA A 8 -3.49 -5.30 -1.64
C ALA A 8 -3.89 -5.14 -0.17
N HIS A 9 -5.07 -4.59 0.12
CA HIS A 9 -5.57 -4.46 1.48
C HIS A 9 -5.70 -5.83 2.17
N GLU A 10 -6.33 -6.81 1.50
CA GLU A 10 -6.45 -8.17 2.01
C GLU A 10 -5.09 -8.83 2.24
N ALA A 11 -4.17 -8.72 1.29
CA ALA A 11 -2.81 -9.24 1.41
C ALA A 11 -2.05 -8.59 2.60
N ILE A 12 -2.27 -7.30 2.86
CA ILE A 12 -1.66 -6.65 4.02
C ILE A 12 -2.29 -7.15 5.33
N VAL A 13 -3.61 -7.28 5.39
CA VAL A 13 -4.34 -7.81 6.57
C VAL A 13 -3.91 -9.25 6.88
N SER A 14 -3.76 -10.09 5.85
CA SER A 14 -3.30 -11.48 5.98
C SER A 14 -1.78 -11.61 6.18
N ARG A 15 -1.04 -10.50 6.16
CA ARG A 15 0.43 -10.44 6.25
C ARG A 15 1.15 -11.21 5.13
N ASP A 16 0.53 -11.33 3.97
CA ASP A 16 1.13 -11.87 2.77
C ASP A 16 2.06 -10.84 2.10
N TRP A 17 3.22 -10.63 2.72
CA TRP A 17 4.19 -9.62 2.26
C TRP A 17 4.78 -9.93 0.89
N ALA A 18 4.76 -11.19 0.45
CA ALA A 18 5.21 -11.56 -0.89
C ALA A 18 4.26 -10.97 -1.93
N THR A 19 2.96 -11.18 -1.76
CA THR A 19 1.92 -10.59 -2.63
C THR A 19 1.94 -9.06 -2.55
N VAL A 20 1.98 -8.48 -1.34
CA VAL A 20 2.05 -7.01 -1.18
C VAL A 20 3.24 -6.42 -1.94
N ARG A 21 4.42 -7.04 -1.86
CA ARG A 21 5.62 -6.56 -2.57
C ARG A 21 5.44 -6.51 -4.09
N HIS A 22 4.65 -7.42 -4.66
CA HIS A 22 4.35 -7.46 -6.09
C HIS A 22 3.28 -6.46 -6.52
N LEU A 23 2.37 -6.10 -5.63
CA LEU A 23 1.30 -5.13 -5.90
C LEU A 23 1.76 -3.68 -5.73
N LEU A 24 2.80 -3.42 -4.93
CA LEU A 24 3.32 -2.08 -4.67
C LEU A 24 4.42 -1.68 -5.67
N HIS A 25 4.26 -0.51 -6.30
CA HIS A 25 5.25 0.04 -7.22
C HIS A 25 6.55 0.41 -6.47
N PRO A 26 7.76 0.24 -7.06
CA PRO A 26 9.03 0.60 -6.41
C PRO A 26 9.09 2.04 -5.88
N TYR A 27 8.52 2.98 -6.64
CA TYR A 27 8.43 4.41 -6.33
C TYR A 27 7.10 4.84 -5.69
N LEU A 28 6.42 3.91 -4.99
CA LEU A 28 5.15 4.17 -4.30
C LEU A 28 5.20 5.40 -3.38
N HIS A 29 4.15 6.21 -3.40
CA HIS A 29 3.84 7.22 -2.38
C HIS A 29 2.63 6.78 -1.55
N TRP A 30 2.86 6.51 -0.26
CA TRP A 30 1.81 6.16 0.70
C TRP A 30 1.53 7.33 1.63
N THR A 31 0.32 7.88 1.58
CA THR A 31 -0.14 8.93 2.48
C THR A 31 -1.06 8.31 3.53
N ARG A 32 -0.67 8.43 4.79
CA ARG A 32 -1.45 7.99 5.95
C ARG A 32 -2.57 9.00 6.26
N ALA A 33 -3.51 8.60 7.11
CA ALA A 33 -4.61 9.46 7.55
C ALA A 33 -4.16 10.74 8.29
N ASP A 34 -2.98 10.72 8.93
CA ASP A 34 -2.35 11.87 9.58
C ASP A 34 -1.65 12.82 8.59
N GLY A 35 -1.68 12.53 7.29
CA GLY A 35 -1.04 13.28 6.23
C GLY A 35 0.45 12.96 6.04
N VAL A 36 1.04 12.07 6.85
CA VAL A 36 2.43 11.66 6.70
C VAL A 36 2.60 10.84 5.42
N VAL A 37 3.58 11.24 4.60
CA VAL A 37 3.89 10.58 3.34
C VAL A 37 5.13 9.70 3.48
N VAL A 38 4.98 8.40 3.26
CA VAL A 38 6.08 7.44 3.16
C VAL A 38 6.32 7.11 1.70
N ARG A 39 7.58 7.23 1.26
CA ARG A 39 7.97 7.02 -0.14
C ARG A 39 8.86 5.79 -0.30
N GLY A 40 8.60 5.05 -1.37
CA GLY A 40 9.35 3.87 -1.77
C GLY A 40 8.83 2.59 -1.13
N ARG A 41 8.75 1.53 -1.94
CA ARG A 41 8.19 0.24 -1.54
C ARG A 41 8.80 -0.31 -0.24
N SER A 42 10.13 -0.29 -0.10
CA SER A 42 10.80 -0.87 1.07
C SER A 42 10.41 -0.16 2.37
N LYS A 43 10.34 1.18 2.37
CA LYS A 43 9.96 1.95 3.56
C LYS A 43 8.49 1.74 3.92
N VAL A 44 7.63 1.66 2.91
CA VAL A 44 6.20 1.36 3.11
C VAL A 44 6.02 -0.05 3.68
N LEU A 45 6.74 -1.05 3.17
CA LEU A 45 6.67 -2.41 3.73
C LEU A 45 7.12 -2.47 5.19
N VAL A 46 8.23 -1.80 5.54
CA VAL A 46 8.69 -1.70 6.94
C VAL A 46 7.63 -1.02 7.82
N MET A 47 7.02 0.06 7.35
CA MET A 47 5.94 0.75 8.06
C MET A 47 4.73 -0.17 8.28
N LEU A 48 4.24 -0.85 7.23
CA LEU A 48 3.06 -1.73 7.30
C LEU A 48 3.30 -2.96 8.20
N GLN A 49 4.54 -3.46 8.25
CA GLN A 49 4.93 -4.56 9.13
C GLN A 49 5.02 -4.13 10.60
N GLY A 50 5.46 -2.89 10.87
CA GLY A 50 5.62 -2.36 12.21
C GLY A 50 4.37 -1.72 12.82
N ASP A 51 3.51 -1.13 11.99
CA ASP A 51 2.34 -0.38 12.44
C ASP A 51 1.13 -0.60 11.51
N HIS A 52 0.26 -1.51 11.94
CA HIS A 52 -0.96 -1.86 11.21
C HIS A 52 -2.01 -0.74 11.23
N SER A 53 -1.88 0.28 12.09
CA SER A 53 -2.82 1.42 12.13
C SER A 53 -2.74 2.28 10.87
N ALA A 54 -1.67 2.13 10.06
CA ALA A 54 -1.53 2.78 8.77
C ALA A 54 -2.47 2.23 7.68
N LEU A 55 -3.20 1.14 7.93
CA LEU A 55 -4.12 0.43 7.02
C LEU A 55 -5.58 0.90 7.13
N GLY A 56 -5.81 2.20 7.17
CA GLY A 56 -7.18 2.66 6.89
C GLY A 56 -7.55 2.38 5.44
N LEU A 57 -8.85 2.24 5.18
CA LEU A 57 -9.40 2.03 3.83
C LEU A 57 -8.87 3.11 2.87
N PRO A 58 -8.42 2.73 1.67
CA PRO A 58 -7.92 3.70 0.72
C PRO A 58 -9.04 4.64 0.27
N ARG A 59 -8.87 5.94 0.49
CA ARG A 59 -9.69 7.00 -0.11
C ARG A 59 -9.40 7.17 -1.59
N ARG A 60 -8.15 6.94 -1.99
CA ARG A 60 -7.71 7.06 -3.39
C ARG A 60 -6.50 6.17 -3.65
N VAL A 61 -6.53 5.46 -4.77
CA VAL A 61 -5.41 4.66 -5.28
C VAL A 61 -5.13 5.05 -6.72
N GLU A 62 -3.86 5.24 -7.05
CA GLU A 62 -3.40 5.42 -8.43
C GLU A 62 -2.48 4.28 -8.81
N LEU A 63 -2.74 3.68 -9.98
CA LEU A 63 -1.96 2.58 -10.52
C LEU A 63 -0.95 3.08 -11.57
N ARG A 64 0.20 2.42 -11.65
CA ARG A 64 1.21 2.58 -12.69
C ARG A 64 1.79 1.21 -13.01
N GLU A 65 1.79 0.82 -14.28
CA GLU A 65 2.23 -0.53 -14.70
C GLU A 65 1.52 -1.67 -13.93
N GLY A 66 0.21 -1.52 -13.67
CA GLY A 66 -0.59 -2.49 -12.90
C GLY A 66 -0.24 -2.58 -11.41
N GLN A 67 0.63 -1.72 -10.90
CA GLN A 67 1.03 -1.67 -9.49
C GLN A 67 0.55 -0.38 -8.83
N ILE A 68 0.35 -0.41 -7.53
CA ILE A 68 -0.02 0.75 -6.72
C ILE A 68 1.15 1.73 -6.69
N TYR A 69 0.95 2.88 -7.33
CA TYR A 69 1.91 3.99 -7.34
C TYR A 69 1.59 5.04 -6.28
N ARG A 70 0.31 5.27 -5.99
CA ARG A 70 -0.10 6.15 -4.89
C ARG A 70 -1.22 5.51 -4.10
N TRP A 71 -1.14 5.64 -2.79
CA TRP A 71 -2.15 5.19 -1.85
C TRP A 71 -2.44 6.31 -0.86
N LEU A 72 -3.71 6.70 -0.72
CA LEU A 72 -4.16 7.68 0.25
C LEU A 72 -5.21 7.03 1.14
N THR A 73 -4.91 6.97 2.44
CA THR A 73 -5.80 6.49 3.50
C THR A 73 -6.38 7.66 4.28
#